data_AF-A0A363T9Y0-F1
#
_entry.id   AF-A0A363T9Y0-F1
#
_cell.length_a   1.000
_cell.length_b   1.000
_cell.length_c   1.000
_cell.angle_alpha   90.00
_cell.angle_beta   90.00
_cell.angle_gamma   90.00
#
_symmetry.space_group_name_H-M   'P 1'
#
loop_
_entity.id
_entity.type
_entity.pdbx_description
1 polymer ?
#
loop_
_entity_poly.entity_id
_entity_poly.type
_entity_poly.pdbx_seq_one_letter_code
_entity_poly.pdbx_strand_id
1 'polypeptide(L)'
;MSKPNFQILLISILLILAIAGCSSMPIDSTAVATKSGIEGSVSLTSIPLNTPQPVETKQTSSPPIVAEYNLGDTTITQSIFPEESRFRNMPVRLNGIIGVPSGVGAPYPIVIILHGNHPGCPIPEGDMVDRWPCDPKVEQPNFRGFEYLVRSLAAHGYLALSINVNAENTLGFGEPEPIKRLEQIVNLHIQALAKATRGEQNKFGVELNGQADMSRLAFVGHSQGGEGAYLLTQTEALDASDAYSRHGYGPVYGLLLVAPSANFVGAVEAQVPFAVILPACDRDVFQQEGQHFYEITRLSPQQTTWASSIWLEHANHNYFNEILSDEAVTRLGRPDCNPLMTPNVQQNFLSEYAIDFLRAIFDQDTGAMTRLGMDFQTQMPDQLYGQPARIAALAPRSDRQLLLLPSNASELDTNLAGGSVTAEGLILTYCEEGYYVPAMKPGSEPCKRVNLVVPGNPAMLVVSWSQKGEALHFELPEKSDLRQFLSISLRAAVDPLSTLNKADTYQAFTIVLVDKLGNTASVQTRVDEPALQFPIGNREENDTFDGGFFTGRVPLTSIRMQLSDFTGVDLSAIREITLLFDQSSSGSLFISDFELVR
;
A
#
# COMPACT_ATOMS: atom_id res chain seq x y z
N MET A 1 21.32 -38.41 7.84
CA MET A 1 22.03 -37.14 7.58
C MET A 1 22.29 -37.03 6.09
N SER A 2 21.34 -36.50 5.33
CA SER A 2 21.53 -36.11 3.93
C SER A 2 20.94 -34.72 3.73
N LYS A 3 21.72 -33.84 3.09
CA LYS A 3 21.32 -32.47 2.75
C LYS A 3 20.24 -32.49 1.65
N PRO A 4 19.26 -31.58 1.66
CA PRO A 4 18.32 -31.46 0.55
C PRO A 4 18.93 -30.62 -0.59
N ASN A 5 18.71 -31.09 -1.82
CA ASN A 5 19.03 -30.38 -3.06
C ASN A 5 17.99 -29.29 -3.31
N PHE A 6 18.43 -28.04 -3.44
CA PHE A 6 17.62 -26.94 -3.98
C PHE A 6 17.66 -27.02 -5.51
N GLN A 7 16.52 -27.26 -6.15
CA GLN A 7 16.33 -27.01 -7.59
C GLN A 7 15.71 -25.62 -7.75
N ILE A 8 16.43 -24.74 -8.44
CA ILE A 8 15.96 -23.42 -8.86
C ILE A 8 15.04 -23.61 -10.06
N LEU A 9 13.78 -23.19 -9.92
CA LEU A 9 12.81 -23.16 -11.01
C LEU A 9 12.94 -21.80 -11.73
N LEU A 10 13.50 -21.79 -12.94
CA LEU A 10 13.44 -20.62 -13.83
C LEU A 10 12.00 -20.45 -14.33
N ILE A 11 11.35 -19.34 -13.97
CA ILE A 11 10.11 -18.89 -14.62
C ILE A 11 10.51 -17.85 -15.67
N SER A 12 10.45 -18.24 -16.94
CA SER A 12 10.64 -17.34 -18.07
C SER A 12 9.34 -16.57 -18.33
N ILE A 13 9.35 -15.24 -18.12
CA ILE A 13 8.26 -14.35 -18.54
C ILE A 13 8.37 -14.13 -20.05
N LEU A 14 7.41 -14.63 -20.82
CA LEU A 14 7.30 -14.36 -22.26
C LEU A 14 6.40 -13.13 -22.47
N LEU A 15 7.01 -12.02 -22.92
CA LEU A 15 6.29 -10.84 -23.38
C LEU A 15 5.81 -11.08 -24.82
N ILE A 16 4.50 -11.20 -25.06
CA ILE A 16 3.93 -11.27 -26.41
C ILE A 16 3.37 -9.89 -26.77
N LEU A 17 4.08 -9.17 -27.64
CA LEU A 17 3.55 -8.00 -28.35
C LEU A 17 2.83 -8.45 -29.62
N ALA A 18 1.51 -8.25 -29.67
CA ALA A 18 0.74 -8.36 -30.90
C ALA A 18 0.71 -6.99 -31.60
N ILE A 19 1.43 -6.86 -32.71
CA ILE A 19 1.37 -5.71 -33.62
C ILE A 19 0.31 -6.02 -34.67
N ALA A 20 -0.86 -5.38 -34.60
CA ALA A 20 -1.82 -5.35 -35.70
C ALA A 20 -1.70 -3.99 -36.40
N GLY A 21 -1.13 -4.01 -37.60
CA GLY A 21 -1.10 -2.85 -38.50
C GLY A 21 -2.47 -2.62 -39.12
N CYS A 22 -2.96 -1.38 -39.06
CA CYS A 22 -4.02 -0.90 -39.94
C CYS A 22 -3.65 0.45 -40.54
N SER A 23 -3.81 0.47 -41.86
CA SER A 23 -3.50 1.50 -42.83
C SER A 23 -4.27 2.80 -42.60
N SER A 24 -3.62 3.92 -42.89
CA SER A 24 -4.16 5.27 -42.90
C SER A 24 -5.23 5.48 -43.97
N MET A 25 -6.35 6.09 -43.59
CA MET A 25 -7.21 6.88 -44.49
C MET A 25 -7.70 8.15 -43.77
N PRO A 26 -7.84 9.29 -44.48
CA PRO A 26 -8.07 10.60 -43.88
C PRO A 26 -9.56 10.82 -43.58
N ILE A 27 -9.87 11.37 -42.41
CA ILE A 27 -11.21 11.84 -42.07
C ILE A 27 -11.28 13.34 -42.29
N ASP A 28 -12.17 13.71 -43.19
CA ASP A 28 -12.54 15.06 -43.61
C ASP A 28 -13.29 15.78 -42.48
N SER A 29 -12.88 17.01 -42.18
CA SER A 29 -13.51 17.86 -41.17
C SER A 29 -14.75 18.53 -41.75
N THR A 30 -15.95 18.19 -41.27
CA THR A 30 -17.11 19.08 -41.38
C THR A 30 -17.87 19.12 -40.06
N ALA A 31 -17.74 20.27 -39.38
CA ALA A 31 -18.55 20.65 -38.24
C ALA A 31 -19.94 21.09 -38.74
N VAL A 32 -21.00 20.55 -38.14
CA VAL A 32 -22.35 21.15 -38.21
C VAL A 32 -22.85 21.31 -36.79
N ALA A 33 -22.99 22.58 -36.39
CA ALA A 33 -23.59 23.00 -35.16
C ALA A 33 -25.13 22.88 -35.24
N THR A 34 -25.74 22.30 -34.21
CA THR A 34 -27.17 22.48 -33.93
C THR A 34 -27.33 22.92 -32.48
N LYS A 35 -27.73 24.19 -32.32
CA LYS A 35 -28.23 24.76 -31.08
C LYS A 35 -29.61 24.18 -30.77
N SER A 36 -29.83 23.78 -29.52
CA SER A 36 -31.15 23.87 -28.91
C SER A 36 -30.94 24.20 -27.43
N GLY A 37 -31.42 25.37 -27.04
CA GLY A 37 -31.42 25.85 -25.66
C GLY A 37 -32.69 25.43 -24.95
N ILE A 38 -32.58 25.12 -23.66
CA ILE A 38 -33.65 25.26 -22.69
C ILE A 38 -33.04 25.90 -21.44
N GLU A 39 -33.45 27.14 -21.18
CA GLU A 39 -33.18 27.89 -19.96
C GLU A 39 -34.02 27.32 -18.82
N GLY A 40 -33.38 27.13 -17.67
CA GLY A 40 -34.02 26.75 -16.41
C GLY A 40 -33.09 27.08 -15.25
N SER A 41 -33.07 28.35 -14.84
CA SER A 41 -32.28 28.84 -13.72
C SER A 41 -32.89 28.38 -12.38
N VAL A 42 -32.20 27.50 -11.66
CA VAL A 42 -32.45 27.25 -10.24
C VAL A 42 -31.29 27.85 -9.45
N SER A 43 -31.61 28.87 -8.65
CA SER A 43 -30.68 29.56 -7.76
C SER A 43 -30.34 28.64 -6.58
N LEU A 44 -29.14 28.06 -6.58
CA LEU A 44 -28.58 27.35 -5.43
C LEU A 44 -28.01 28.39 -4.45
N THR A 45 -28.73 28.64 -3.36
CA THR A 45 -28.18 29.30 -2.17
C THR A 45 -27.06 28.45 -1.60
N SER A 46 -25.84 28.98 -1.62
CA SER A 46 -24.65 28.37 -1.03
C SER A 46 -24.80 28.27 0.50
N ILE A 47 -24.70 27.05 1.02
CA ILE A 47 -24.47 26.79 2.44
C ILE A 47 -22.98 27.06 2.69
N PRO A 48 -22.59 27.79 3.75
CA PRO A 48 -21.19 28.05 4.03
C PRO A 48 -20.46 26.73 4.30
N LEU A 49 -19.44 26.43 3.51
CA LEU A 49 -18.47 25.38 3.79
C LEU A 49 -17.79 25.74 5.13
N ASN A 50 -18.05 24.94 6.16
CA ASN A 50 -17.36 25.09 7.44
C ASN A 50 -15.92 24.60 7.24
N THR A 51 -15.03 25.55 6.97
CA THR A 51 -13.59 25.28 6.78
C THR A 51 -13.03 24.83 8.13
N PRO A 52 -12.36 23.67 8.23
CA PRO A 52 -11.62 23.32 9.44
C PRO A 52 -10.60 24.42 9.72
N GLN A 53 -10.56 24.92 10.96
CA GLN A 53 -9.52 25.87 11.36
C GLN A 53 -8.14 25.21 11.24
N PRO A 54 -7.10 25.94 10.79
CA PRO A 54 -5.76 25.41 10.75
C PRO A 54 -5.30 25.08 12.17
N VAL A 55 -4.88 23.83 12.36
CA VAL A 55 -4.14 23.41 13.56
C VAL A 55 -2.82 24.18 13.55
N GLU A 56 -2.55 24.96 14.61
CA GLU A 56 -1.28 25.64 14.82
C GLU A 56 -0.14 24.60 14.86
N THR A 57 0.56 24.45 13.74
CA THR A 57 1.87 23.81 13.73
C THR A 57 2.89 24.78 14.30
N LYS A 58 3.80 24.30 15.16
CA LYS A 58 5.07 24.99 15.40
C LYS A 58 5.88 24.99 14.10
N GLN A 59 5.52 25.88 13.17
CA GLN A 59 6.36 26.21 12.04
C GLN A 59 7.67 26.77 12.58
N THR A 60 8.77 26.09 12.29
CA THR A 60 10.10 26.65 12.47
C THR A 60 10.16 27.96 11.68
N SER A 61 10.55 29.06 12.34
CA SER A 61 10.50 30.41 11.76
C SER A 61 11.50 30.65 10.61
N SER A 62 12.29 29.64 10.27
CA SER A 62 13.30 29.65 9.22
C SER A 62 13.06 28.45 8.28
N PRO A 63 13.31 28.57 6.96
CA PRO A 63 13.20 27.43 6.06
C PRO A 63 14.22 26.33 6.44
N PRO A 64 13.92 25.04 6.18
CA PRO A 64 14.90 23.97 6.38
C PRO A 64 16.11 24.14 5.45
N ILE A 65 17.26 23.61 5.85
CA ILE A 65 18.46 23.58 5.03
C ILE A 65 18.43 22.30 4.20
N VAL A 66 18.47 22.41 2.88
CA VAL A 66 18.51 21.27 1.95
C VAL A 66 19.78 21.39 1.11
N ALA A 67 20.54 20.30 1.02
CA ALA A 67 21.76 20.25 0.23
C ALA A 67 21.91 18.91 -0.48
N GLU A 68 22.49 18.95 -1.67
CA GLU A 68 23.07 17.75 -2.28
C GLU A 68 24.45 17.50 -1.66
N TYR A 69 24.72 16.26 -1.28
CA TYR A 69 25.99 15.84 -0.71
C TYR A 69 26.70 14.80 -1.58
N ASN A 70 28.01 14.69 -1.37
CA ASN A 70 28.83 13.64 -1.95
C ASN A 70 29.91 13.21 -0.94
N LEU A 71 29.78 11.99 -0.40
CA LEU A 71 30.70 11.42 0.58
C LEU A 71 31.97 10.86 -0.08
N GLY A 72 31.94 10.68 -1.40
CA GLY A 72 32.98 10.13 -2.25
C GLY A 72 32.57 8.84 -2.94
N ASP A 73 33.42 8.39 -3.84
CA ASP A 73 33.30 7.06 -4.45
C ASP A 73 33.97 6.02 -3.53
N THR A 74 33.39 4.82 -3.46
CA THR A 74 33.95 3.68 -2.73
C THR A 74 33.59 2.37 -3.44
N THR A 75 33.88 1.23 -2.80
CA THR A 75 33.51 -0.10 -3.30
C THR A 75 32.71 -0.87 -2.27
N ILE A 76 31.65 -1.55 -2.71
CA ILE A 76 30.95 -2.57 -1.93
C ILE A 76 31.38 -3.97 -2.40
N THR A 77 31.18 -4.97 -1.56
CA THR A 77 31.57 -6.35 -1.85
C THR A 77 30.34 -7.21 -2.16
N GLN A 78 30.40 -7.94 -3.26
CA GLN A 78 29.40 -8.93 -3.67
C GLN A 78 29.95 -10.35 -3.48
N SER A 79 29.62 -10.97 -2.34
CA SER A 79 30.23 -12.22 -1.90
C SER A 79 29.84 -13.45 -2.73
N ILE A 80 28.74 -13.40 -3.50
CA ILE A 80 28.43 -14.41 -4.52
C ILE A 80 29.50 -14.57 -5.60
N PHE A 81 30.27 -13.52 -5.89
CA PHE A 81 31.29 -13.58 -6.92
C PHE A 81 32.65 -14.01 -6.33
N PRO A 82 33.42 -14.88 -7.02
CA PRO A 82 34.77 -15.27 -6.61
C PRO A 82 35.70 -14.08 -6.40
N GLU A 83 36.77 -14.27 -5.61
CA GLU A 83 37.69 -13.19 -5.21
C GLU A 83 38.30 -12.42 -6.37
N GLU A 84 38.59 -13.14 -7.45
CA GLU A 84 39.18 -12.67 -8.70
C GLU A 84 38.17 -12.07 -9.69
N SER A 85 36.87 -12.20 -9.43
CA SER A 85 35.83 -11.71 -10.32
C SER A 85 35.80 -10.18 -10.35
N ARG A 86 35.72 -9.61 -11.55
CA ARG A 86 35.50 -8.17 -11.72
C ARG A 86 34.22 -7.67 -11.06
N PHE A 87 33.25 -8.55 -10.83
CA PHE A 87 31.97 -8.22 -10.20
C PHE A 87 32.03 -8.19 -8.67
N ARG A 88 33.08 -8.74 -8.05
CA ARG A 88 33.13 -8.84 -6.59
C ARG A 88 33.21 -7.48 -5.91
N ASN A 89 34.08 -6.59 -6.40
CA ASN A 89 34.26 -5.26 -5.82
C ASN A 89 33.57 -4.25 -6.72
N MET A 90 32.37 -3.85 -6.32
CA MET A 90 31.50 -2.98 -7.11
C MET A 90 31.71 -1.51 -6.72
N PRO A 91 32.06 -0.64 -7.67
CA PRO A 91 32.17 0.78 -7.40
C PRO A 91 30.79 1.37 -7.12
N VAL A 92 30.71 2.23 -6.10
CA VAL A 92 29.48 2.96 -5.74
C VAL A 92 29.82 4.42 -5.46
N ARG A 93 28.88 5.31 -5.78
CA ARG A 93 28.95 6.72 -5.44
C ARG A 93 28.02 6.98 -4.26
N LEU A 94 28.56 7.54 -3.18
CA LEU A 94 27.79 7.82 -1.97
C LEU A 94 27.34 9.28 -1.97
N ASN A 95 26.38 9.60 -2.83
CA ASN A 95 25.75 10.91 -2.95
C ASN A 95 24.24 10.83 -2.69
N GLY A 96 23.63 11.98 -2.44
CA GLY A 96 22.21 12.07 -2.11
C GLY A 96 21.78 13.50 -1.82
N ILE A 97 20.52 13.67 -1.45
CA ILE A 97 19.98 14.91 -0.89
C ILE A 97 19.81 14.73 0.62
N ILE A 98 20.22 15.73 1.40
CA ILE A 98 19.95 15.82 2.84
C ILE A 98 19.13 17.07 3.14
N GLY A 99 18.16 16.92 4.04
CA GLY A 99 17.36 18.00 4.61
C GLY A 99 17.52 18.01 6.13
N VAL A 100 17.85 19.15 6.70
CA VAL A 100 18.00 19.35 8.15
C VAL A 100 17.02 20.43 8.59
N PRO A 101 16.19 20.17 9.63
CA PRO A 101 15.33 21.20 10.19
C PRO A 101 16.14 22.40 10.69
N SER A 102 15.61 23.60 10.54
CA SER A 102 16.22 24.81 11.07
C SER A 102 15.64 25.15 12.45
N GLY A 103 16.46 25.69 13.36
CA GLY A 103 15.99 26.14 14.67
C GLY A 103 16.23 25.13 15.81
N VAL A 104 15.39 25.21 16.84
CA VAL A 104 15.48 24.40 18.06
C VAL A 104 14.72 23.09 17.91
N GLY A 105 15.26 21.99 18.42
CA GLY A 105 14.60 20.67 18.35
C GLY A 105 15.55 19.49 18.10
N ALA A 106 16.81 19.77 17.75
CA ALA A 106 17.83 18.75 17.62
C ALA A 106 18.06 17.99 18.96
N PRO A 107 18.40 16.69 18.91
CA PRO A 107 18.56 15.87 17.70
C PRO A 107 17.22 15.41 17.10
N TYR A 108 17.15 15.35 15.77
CA TYR A 108 15.93 15.03 15.01
C TYR A 108 15.89 13.55 14.58
N PRO A 109 14.71 12.89 14.56
CA PRO A 109 14.57 11.55 13.97
C PRO A 109 15.03 11.53 12.52
N ILE A 110 15.57 10.39 12.09
CA ILE A 110 16.14 10.20 10.76
C ILE A 110 15.11 9.52 9.86
N VAL A 111 14.95 10.05 8.65
CA VAL A 111 14.17 9.40 7.59
C VAL A 111 15.07 9.12 6.40
N ILE A 112 15.15 7.86 5.97
CA ILE A 112 15.90 7.46 4.78
C ILE A 112 14.91 7.14 3.66
N ILE A 113 15.07 7.82 2.52
CA ILE A 113 14.26 7.66 1.31
C ILE A 113 15.05 6.86 0.29
N LEU A 114 14.50 5.72 -0.12
CA LEU A 114 15.06 4.80 -1.11
C LEU A 114 14.26 4.88 -2.41
N HIS A 115 14.91 5.28 -3.51
CA HIS A 115 14.25 5.32 -4.82
C HIS A 115 14.10 3.93 -5.45
N GLY A 116 13.22 3.83 -6.45
CA GLY A 116 12.95 2.62 -7.20
C GLY A 116 14.04 2.16 -8.16
N ASN A 117 13.79 1.01 -8.79
CA ASN A 117 14.65 0.47 -9.84
C ASN A 117 14.39 1.20 -11.15
N HIS A 118 15.28 2.14 -11.45
CA HIS A 118 15.38 2.80 -12.74
C HIS A 118 16.85 2.78 -13.16
N PRO A 119 17.14 2.81 -14.48
CA PRO A 119 18.51 2.85 -14.96
C PRO A 119 19.28 4.00 -14.30
N GLY A 120 20.44 3.69 -13.73
CA GLY A 120 21.33 4.71 -13.19
C GLY A 120 22.23 5.29 -14.29
N CYS A 121 22.54 4.48 -15.30
CA CYS A 121 23.39 4.86 -16.41
C CYS A 121 22.65 4.76 -17.76
N PRO A 122 23.10 5.48 -18.80
CA PRO A 122 22.53 5.37 -20.13
C PRO A 122 22.57 3.92 -20.63
N ILE A 123 21.44 3.44 -21.15
CA ILE A 123 21.32 2.16 -21.84
C ILE A 123 21.53 2.42 -23.34
N PRO A 124 22.59 1.88 -23.96
CA PRO A 124 22.79 2.01 -25.39
C PRO A 124 21.66 1.40 -26.19
N GLU A 125 21.41 1.92 -27.40
CA GLU A 125 20.42 1.36 -28.31
C GLU A 125 20.69 -0.12 -28.61
N GLY A 126 19.66 -0.96 -28.46
CA GLY A 126 19.75 -2.41 -28.64
C GLY A 126 20.28 -3.18 -27.43
N ASP A 127 20.62 -2.50 -26.33
CA ASP A 127 21.00 -3.11 -25.05
C ASP A 127 19.78 -3.12 -24.09
N MET A 128 19.84 -3.96 -23.05
CA MET A 128 18.83 -4.01 -21.98
C MET A 128 19.41 -3.74 -20.59
N VAL A 129 20.73 -3.52 -20.52
CA VAL A 129 21.47 -3.41 -19.26
C VAL A 129 22.24 -2.10 -19.23
N ASP A 130 22.13 -1.36 -18.12
CA ASP A 130 22.88 -0.14 -17.92
C ASP A 130 24.36 -0.43 -17.62
N ARG A 131 25.27 0.40 -18.14
CA ARG A 131 26.72 0.17 -18.03
C ARG A 131 27.28 0.85 -16.79
N TRP A 132 26.98 0.30 -15.63
CA TRP A 132 27.49 0.81 -14.36
C TRP A 132 28.98 0.49 -14.12
N PRO A 133 29.78 1.43 -13.59
CA PRO A 133 29.47 2.85 -13.38
C PRO A 133 29.71 3.67 -14.66
N CYS A 134 28.90 4.69 -14.87
CA CYS A 134 29.07 5.69 -15.93
C CYS A 134 29.73 6.98 -15.39
N ASP A 135 30.07 7.89 -16.31
CA ASP A 135 30.51 9.24 -15.93
C ASP A 135 29.39 9.93 -15.10
N PRO A 136 29.71 10.53 -13.94
CA PRO A 136 28.72 11.22 -13.12
C PRO A 136 27.85 12.24 -13.86
N LYS A 137 28.33 12.82 -14.97
CA LYS A 137 27.58 13.81 -15.77
C LYS A 137 26.43 13.20 -16.55
N VAL A 138 26.45 11.89 -16.79
CA VAL A 138 25.40 11.17 -17.53
C VAL A 138 24.63 10.20 -16.66
N GLU A 139 24.96 10.12 -15.37
CA GLU A 139 24.20 9.35 -14.40
C GLU A 139 22.81 9.97 -14.23
N GLN A 140 21.76 9.15 -14.28
CA GLN A 140 20.41 9.56 -13.96
C GLN A 140 20.27 9.66 -12.43
N PRO A 141 20.02 10.85 -11.87
CA PRO A 141 20.07 11.06 -10.43
C PRO A 141 18.71 10.72 -9.78
N ASN A 142 18.33 9.44 -9.78
CA ASN A 142 17.02 8.97 -9.31
C ASN A 142 16.66 9.42 -7.88
N PHE A 143 17.65 9.58 -7.01
CA PHE A 143 17.49 10.13 -5.66
C PHE A 143 17.04 11.61 -5.64
N ARG A 144 17.40 12.42 -6.64
CA ARG A 144 17.00 13.85 -6.69
C ARG A 144 15.49 14.02 -6.83
N GLY A 145 14.81 13.03 -7.40
CA GLY A 145 13.36 13.09 -7.57
C GLY A 145 12.55 13.12 -6.28
N PHE A 146 13.18 12.91 -5.12
CA PHE A 146 12.57 13.04 -3.80
C PHE A 146 13.04 14.29 -3.03
N GLU A 147 13.68 15.26 -3.68
CA GLU A 147 14.10 16.50 -3.01
C GLU A 147 12.91 17.23 -2.37
N TYR A 148 11.76 17.27 -3.05
CA TYR A 148 10.52 17.86 -2.48
C TYR A 148 10.14 17.20 -1.15
N LEU A 149 10.24 15.86 -1.07
CA LEU A 149 9.89 15.10 0.12
C LEU A 149 10.92 15.37 1.22
N VAL A 150 12.22 15.35 0.90
CA VAL A 150 13.30 15.71 1.86
C VAL A 150 13.07 17.10 2.44
N ARG A 151 12.75 18.08 1.60
CA ARG A 151 12.45 19.45 2.02
C ARG A 151 11.22 19.52 2.91
N SER A 152 10.16 18.83 2.54
CA SER A 152 8.91 18.78 3.31
C SER A 152 9.12 18.16 4.69
N LEU A 153 9.81 17.02 4.76
CA LEU A 153 10.12 16.35 6.02
C LEU A 153 11.02 17.20 6.93
N ALA A 154 12.04 17.86 6.37
CA ALA A 154 12.89 18.77 7.13
C ALA A 154 12.14 20.00 7.67
N ALA A 155 11.16 20.53 6.92
CA ALA A 155 10.28 21.59 7.41
C ALA A 155 9.40 21.14 8.59
N HIS A 156 9.22 19.83 8.77
CA HIS A 156 8.37 19.23 9.80
C HIS A 156 9.15 18.51 10.92
N GLY A 157 10.46 18.80 11.07
CA GLY A 157 11.24 18.35 12.22
C GLY A 157 11.95 17.01 12.05
N TYR A 158 12.12 16.53 10.81
CA TYR A 158 12.83 15.29 10.51
C TYR A 158 14.12 15.55 9.75
N LEU A 159 15.22 14.88 10.13
CA LEU A 159 16.44 14.89 9.31
C LEU A 159 16.28 13.81 8.23
N ALA A 160 16.09 14.23 6.99
CA ALA A 160 15.76 13.34 5.88
C ALA A 160 16.92 13.20 4.89
N LEU A 161 17.17 11.99 4.40
CA LEU A 161 18.12 11.71 3.32
C LEU A 161 17.42 10.96 2.20
N SER A 162 17.51 11.45 0.96
CA SER A 162 17.28 10.63 -0.23
C SER A 162 18.63 10.21 -0.80
N ILE A 163 18.92 8.92 -0.75
CA ILE A 163 20.25 8.38 -1.05
C ILE A 163 20.28 7.77 -2.45
N ASN A 164 21.44 7.87 -3.13
CA ASN A 164 21.64 7.21 -4.41
C ASN A 164 21.80 5.69 -4.23
N VAL A 165 20.81 4.93 -4.72
CA VAL A 165 20.83 3.45 -4.75
C VAL A 165 20.85 2.90 -6.17
N ASN A 166 21.26 3.69 -7.17
CA ASN A 166 21.42 3.22 -8.55
C ASN A 166 22.26 1.93 -8.65
N ALA A 167 23.29 1.82 -7.81
CA ALA A 167 24.15 0.64 -7.73
C ALA A 167 23.45 -0.63 -7.23
N GLU A 168 22.36 -0.55 -6.47
CA GLU A 168 21.55 -1.73 -6.12
C GLU A 168 20.90 -2.30 -7.39
N ASN A 169 20.31 -1.42 -8.19
CA ASN A 169 19.36 -1.75 -9.24
C ASN A 169 19.98 -2.16 -10.58
N THR A 170 21.27 -1.91 -10.79
CA THR A 170 21.97 -2.21 -12.05
C THR A 170 22.24 -3.72 -12.23
N LEU A 171 21.99 -4.21 -13.44
CA LEU A 171 22.44 -5.54 -13.89
C LEU A 171 23.83 -5.51 -14.56
N GLY A 172 24.37 -4.31 -14.82
CA GLY A 172 25.67 -4.11 -15.47
C GLY A 172 26.86 -4.65 -14.67
N PHE A 173 26.63 -4.93 -13.38
CA PHE A 173 27.61 -5.46 -12.45
C PHE A 173 27.22 -6.83 -11.88
N GLY A 174 26.47 -7.60 -12.67
CA GLY A 174 25.95 -8.93 -12.31
C GLY A 174 24.57 -8.85 -11.65
N GLU A 175 23.91 -9.99 -11.49
CA GLU A 175 22.66 -10.07 -10.72
C GLU A 175 22.97 -9.82 -9.23
N PRO A 176 22.22 -8.92 -8.56
CA PRO A 176 22.38 -8.71 -7.12
C PRO A 176 21.87 -9.91 -6.33
N GLU A 177 22.54 -10.21 -5.21
CA GLU A 177 21.87 -10.91 -4.12
C GLU A 177 20.83 -9.97 -3.51
N PRO A 178 19.59 -10.43 -3.23
CA PRO A 178 18.55 -9.58 -2.65
C PRO A 178 19.08 -8.80 -1.44
N ILE A 179 18.92 -7.47 -1.49
CA ILE A 179 19.22 -6.51 -0.41
C ILE A 179 20.70 -6.34 -0.08
N LYS A 180 21.62 -7.21 -0.51
CA LYS A 180 23.01 -7.15 -0.03
C LYS A 180 23.83 -5.96 -0.53
N ARG A 181 23.54 -5.39 -1.71
CA ARG A 181 24.18 -4.11 -2.10
C ARG A 181 23.53 -2.95 -1.36
N LEU A 182 22.20 -2.94 -1.28
CA LEU A 182 21.40 -1.94 -0.57
C LEU A 182 21.82 -1.82 0.90
N GLU A 183 21.95 -2.93 1.61
CA GLU A 183 22.43 -3.02 3.00
C GLU A 183 23.74 -2.25 3.17
N GLN A 184 24.74 -2.54 2.32
CA GLN A 184 26.04 -1.89 2.37
C GLN A 184 25.94 -0.39 2.05
N ILE A 185 25.16 -0.01 1.02
CA ILE A 185 24.98 1.39 0.62
C ILE A 185 24.29 2.21 1.72
N VAL A 186 23.22 1.67 2.32
CA VAL A 186 22.50 2.32 3.42
C VAL A 186 23.41 2.45 4.65
N ASN A 187 24.10 1.38 5.02
CA ASN A 187 25.01 1.37 6.16
C ASN A 187 26.15 2.41 5.99
N LEU A 188 26.75 2.50 4.81
CA LEU A 188 27.79 3.49 4.51
C LEU A 188 27.29 4.93 4.67
N HIS A 189 26.08 5.24 4.22
CA HIS A 189 25.47 6.56 4.36
C HIS A 189 25.15 6.89 5.83
N ILE A 190 24.48 5.99 6.55
CA ILE A 190 24.08 6.22 7.94
C ILE A 190 25.30 6.29 8.87
N GLN A 191 26.33 5.48 8.65
CA GLN A 191 27.58 5.58 9.42
C GLN A 191 28.31 6.90 9.17
N ALA A 192 28.31 7.42 7.94
CA ALA A 192 28.85 8.74 7.65
C ALA A 192 28.06 9.85 8.36
N LEU A 193 26.72 9.74 8.37
CA LEU A 193 25.84 10.66 9.12
C LEU A 193 26.15 10.60 10.63
N ALA A 194 26.35 9.41 11.19
CA ALA A 194 26.70 9.23 12.59
C ALA A 194 28.03 9.91 12.96
N LYS A 195 29.05 9.80 12.08
CA LYS A 195 30.34 10.50 12.25
C LYS A 195 30.18 12.01 12.22
N ALA A 196 29.48 12.53 11.19
CA ALA A 196 29.21 13.96 11.07
C ALA A 196 28.42 14.50 12.28
N THR A 197 27.49 13.71 12.80
CA THR A 197 26.69 14.05 13.98
C THR A 197 27.50 14.12 15.27
N ARG A 198 28.59 13.35 15.38
CA ARG A 198 29.53 13.44 16.51
C ARG A 198 30.57 14.57 16.37
N GLY A 199 30.45 15.40 15.33
CA GLY A 199 31.41 16.47 15.04
C GLY A 199 32.72 15.95 14.44
N GLU A 200 32.73 14.73 13.88
CA GLU A 200 33.86 14.20 13.12
C GLU A 200 33.79 14.67 11.65
N GLN A 201 34.34 13.89 10.71
CA GLN A 201 34.33 14.21 9.29
C GLN A 201 32.89 14.42 8.78
N ASN A 202 32.65 15.60 8.20
CA ASN A 202 31.37 15.98 7.61
C ASN A 202 31.55 16.34 6.12
N LYS A 203 30.84 15.63 5.25
CA LYS A 203 30.79 15.86 3.79
C LYS A 203 29.37 16.06 3.27
N PHE A 204 28.41 16.34 4.16
CA PHE A 204 27.01 16.50 3.82
C PHE A 204 26.65 17.90 3.30
N GLY A 205 27.59 18.85 3.30
CA GLY A 205 27.37 20.22 2.85
C GLY A 205 26.53 21.07 3.82
N VAL A 206 26.18 20.52 4.99
CA VAL A 206 25.40 21.17 6.05
C VAL A 206 26.01 20.85 7.42
N GLU A 207 25.85 21.73 8.41
CA GLU A 207 26.31 21.49 9.78
C GLU A 207 25.48 20.38 10.44
N LEU A 208 26.14 19.33 10.95
CA LEU A 208 25.46 18.14 11.47
C LEU A 208 25.78 17.81 12.92
N ASN A 209 26.73 18.49 13.55
CA ASN A 209 27.10 18.21 14.94
C ASN A 209 25.86 18.30 15.87
N GLY A 210 25.52 17.18 16.50
CA GLY A 210 24.35 17.02 17.37
C GLY A 210 22.98 17.09 16.68
N GLN A 211 22.90 17.05 15.34
CA GLN A 211 21.63 17.23 14.61
C GLN A 211 20.80 15.96 14.47
N ALA A 212 21.42 14.79 14.30
CA ALA A 212 20.71 13.54 14.03
C ALA A 212 20.48 12.71 15.30
N ASP A 213 19.26 12.23 15.50
CA ASP A 213 18.94 11.22 16.50
C ASP A 213 19.13 9.84 15.88
N MET A 214 20.34 9.30 16.05
CA MET A 214 20.71 8.00 15.51
C MET A 214 19.88 6.85 16.12
N SER A 215 19.12 7.08 17.19
CA SER A 215 18.28 6.07 17.84
C SER A 215 16.86 5.97 17.30
N ARG A 216 16.46 6.86 16.39
CA ARG A 216 15.10 6.92 15.82
C ARG A 216 15.15 7.00 14.30
N LEU A 217 14.92 5.86 13.64
CA LEU A 217 14.97 5.74 12.18
C LEU A 217 13.60 5.39 11.60
N ALA A 218 13.28 5.92 10.42
CA ALA A 218 12.18 5.44 9.58
C ALA A 218 12.64 5.34 8.13
N PHE A 219 12.02 4.43 7.38
CA PHE A 219 12.24 4.33 5.94
C PHE A 219 11.02 4.79 5.14
N VAL A 220 11.27 5.49 4.04
CA VAL A 220 10.33 5.65 2.93
C VAL A 220 10.97 4.98 1.72
N GLY A 221 10.26 4.11 1.03
CA GLY A 221 10.82 3.44 -0.14
C GLY A 221 9.84 3.38 -1.29
N HIS A 222 10.30 3.77 -2.48
CA HIS A 222 9.51 3.73 -3.71
C HIS A 222 9.85 2.50 -4.55
N SER A 223 8.86 1.80 -5.11
CA SER A 223 9.07 0.64 -5.99
C SER A 223 9.96 -0.43 -5.33
N GLN A 224 11.02 -0.91 -5.98
CA GLN A 224 12.03 -1.80 -5.37
C GLN A 224 12.72 -1.20 -4.14
N GLY A 225 12.77 0.12 -3.98
CA GLY A 225 13.24 0.76 -2.75
C GLY A 225 12.31 0.54 -1.56
N GLY A 226 11.01 0.39 -1.80
CA GLY A 226 10.00 0.03 -0.77
C GLY A 226 10.17 -1.41 -0.29
N GLU A 227 10.24 -2.33 -1.24
CA GLU A 227 10.59 -3.71 -0.96
C GLU A 227 11.95 -3.82 -0.24
N GLY A 228 12.92 -3.05 -0.69
CA GLY A 228 14.26 -2.97 -0.11
C GLY A 228 14.25 -2.53 1.35
N ALA A 229 13.53 -1.45 1.67
CA ALA A 229 13.36 -0.97 3.04
C ALA A 229 12.74 -2.03 3.96
N TYR A 230 11.71 -2.72 3.45
CA TYR A 230 11.00 -3.75 4.19
C TYR A 230 11.91 -4.92 4.55
N LEU A 231 12.58 -5.49 3.55
CA LEU A 231 13.45 -6.66 3.74
C LEU A 231 14.75 -6.32 4.46
N LEU A 232 15.31 -5.13 4.27
CA LEU A 232 16.47 -4.66 5.03
C LEU A 232 16.16 -4.60 6.52
N THR A 233 14.98 -4.07 6.88
CA THR A 233 14.55 -3.96 8.28
C THR A 233 14.48 -5.34 8.93
N GLN A 234 13.95 -6.34 8.23
CA GLN A 234 13.83 -7.72 8.73
C GLN A 234 15.19 -8.43 8.80
N THR A 235 15.95 -8.38 7.71
CA THR A 235 17.20 -9.14 7.54
C THR A 235 18.28 -8.69 8.54
N GLU A 236 18.35 -7.37 8.80
CA GLU A 236 19.33 -6.79 9.71
C GLU A 236 18.77 -6.58 11.13
N ALA A 237 17.54 -7.04 11.37
CA ALA A 237 16.78 -6.86 12.61
C ALA A 237 16.80 -5.40 13.08
N LEU A 238 16.56 -4.45 12.16
CA LEU A 238 16.62 -3.02 12.47
C LEU A 238 15.41 -2.57 13.30
N ASP A 239 14.34 -3.34 13.33
CA ASP A 239 13.17 -3.18 14.20
C ASP A 239 13.41 -3.58 15.67
N ALA A 240 14.46 -4.37 15.94
CA ALA A 240 14.74 -4.82 17.29
C ALA A 240 15.26 -3.69 18.19
N SER A 241 14.81 -3.68 19.46
CA SER A 241 15.18 -2.66 20.46
C SER A 241 16.69 -2.48 20.70
N ASP A 242 17.51 -3.48 20.36
CA ASP A 242 18.97 -3.44 20.50
C ASP A 242 19.71 -3.00 19.22
N ALA A 243 18.99 -2.66 18.14
CA ALA A 243 19.57 -2.29 16.84
C ALA A 243 20.61 -1.17 16.96
N TYR A 244 20.33 -0.15 17.79
CA TYR A 244 21.29 0.92 18.06
C TYR A 244 22.64 0.41 18.56
N SER A 245 22.62 -0.58 19.45
CA SER A 245 23.84 -1.13 20.06
C SER A 245 24.62 -2.00 19.08
N ARG A 246 23.93 -2.69 18.16
CA ARG A 246 24.55 -3.55 17.13
C ARG A 246 25.13 -2.74 15.98
N HIS A 247 24.39 -1.75 15.51
CA HIS A 247 24.67 -1.04 14.25
C HIS A 247 25.17 0.39 14.44
N GLY A 248 24.98 0.98 15.62
CA GLY A 248 25.22 2.40 15.88
C GLY A 248 24.09 3.33 15.37
N TYR A 249 23.00 2.74 14.89
CA TYR A 249 21.79 3.42 14.45
C TYR A 249 20.56 2.52 14.60
N GLY A 250 19.37 3.12 14.54
CA GLY A 250 18.09 2.44 14.76
C GLY A 250 17.71 2.40 16.25
N PRO A 251 16.60 1.76 16.62
CA PRO A 251 15.74 0.95 15.75
C PRO A 251 14.96 1.74 14.70
N VAL A 252 14.43 1.00 13.72
CA VAL A 252 13.42 1.46 12.78
C VAL A 252 12.07 1.48 13.51
N TYR A 253 11.38 2.62 13.44
CA TYR A 253 10.09 2.87 14.08
C TYR A 253 8.92 2.67 13.13
N GLY A 254 9.16 2.63 11.81
CA GLY A 254 8.12 2.38 10.83
C GLY A 254 8.60 2.47 9.38
N LEU A 255 7.75 1.96 8.49
CA LEU A 255 8.01 1.86 7.05
C LEU A 255 6.87 2.51 6.25
N LEU A 256 7.21 3.43 5.34
CA LEU A 256 6.27 3.94 4.34
C LEU A 256 6.67 3.42 2.96
N LEU A 257 5.90 2.47 2.45
CA LEU A 257 6.15 1.82 1.16
C LEU A 257 5.29 2.48 0.08
N VAL A 258 5.92 3.02 -0.95
CA VAL A 258 5.28 3.79 -2.02
C VAL A 258 5.38 3.02 -3.33
N ALA A 259 4.25 2.62 -3.89
CA ALA A 259 4.18 1.78 -5.09
C ALA A 259 5.15 0.58 -5.05
N PRO A 260 5.30 -0.15 -3.92
CA PRO A 260 6.41 -1.08 -3.78
C PRO A 260 6.23 -2.31 -4.68
N SER A 261 7.35 -2.85 -5.16
CA SER A 261 7.38 -4.19 -5.74
C SER A 261 7.32 -5.28 -4.66
N ALA A 262 7.21 -6.53 -5.08
CA ALA A 262 7.38 -7.71 -4.22
C ALA A 262 8.07 -8.84 -5.02
N ASN A 263 9.27 -8.54 -5.52
CA ASN A 263 10.05 -9.40 -6.41
C ASN A 263 10.89 -10.45 -5.68
N PHE A 264 11.30 -10.17 -4.45
CA PHE A 264 12.16 -11.03 -3.65
C PHE A 264 11.33 -11.98 -2.79
N VAL A 265 11.78 -13.23 -2.72
CA VAL A 265 11.13 -14.26 -1.89
C VAL A 265 11.58 -14.11 -0.43
N GLY A 266 10.66 -14.32 0.52
CA GLY A 266 11.00 -14.49 1.93
C GLY A 266 10.62 -13.34 2.86
N ALA A 267 9.82 -12.38 2.40
CA ALA A 267 9.18 -11.41 3.28
C ALA A 267 8.38 -12.14 4.38
N VAL A 268 8.60 -11.76 5.63
CA VAL A 268 7.74 -12.14 6.77
C VAL A 268 6.95 -10.92 7.23
N GLU A 269 6.14 -11.04 8.28
CA GLU A 269 5.39 -9.90 8.82
C GLU A 269 6.30 -8.78 9.34
N ALA A 270 5.84 -7.53 9.23
CA ALA A 270 6.56 -6.39 9.82
C ALA A 270 6.25 -6.26 11.31
N GLN A 271 7.30 -6.18 12.14
CA GLN A 271 7.18 -5.95 13.59
C GLN A 271 7.15 -4.45 13.95
N VAL A 272 7.06 -3.57 12.95
CA VAL A 272 6.94 -2.11 13.09
C VAL A 272 5.70 -1.63 12.36
N PRO A 273 5.08 -0.51 12.76
CA PRO A 273 3.99 0.06 11.99
C PRO A 273 4.39 0.38 10.55
N PHE A 274 3.50 0.13 9.60
CA PHE A 274 3.78 0.50 8.21
C PHE A 274 2.53 0.88 7.42
N ALA A 275 2.76 1.61 6.33
CA ALA A 275 1.75 1.92 5.34
C ALA A 275 2.25 1.58 3.94
N VAL A 276 1.34 1.09 3.09
CA VAL A 276 1.58 0.86 1.67
C VAL A 276 0.68 1.79 0.86
N ILE A 277 1.27 2.61 0.00
CA ILE A 277 0.53 3.41 -0.99
C ILE A 277 0.60 2.68 -2.33
N LEU A 278 -0.54 2.24 -2.82
CA LEU A 278 -0.74 1.52 -4.09
C LEU A 278 -1.40 2.49 -5.10
N PRO A 279 -0.64 3.03 -6.07
CA PRO A 279 -1.19 3.96 -7.05
C PRO A 279 -2.09 3.21 -8.04
N ALA A 280 -3.38 3.50 -8.11
CA ALA A 280 -4.36 2.70 -8.85
C ALA A 280 -3.96 2.47 -10.32
N CYS A 281 -3.33 3.46 -10.94
CA CYS A 281 -2.94 3.49 -12.35
C CYS A 281 -1.51 3.03 -12.62
N ASP A 282 -0.88 2.35 -11.65
CA ASP A 282 0.42 1.70 -11.80
C ASP A 282 0.48 0.77 -13.03
N ARG A 283 1.50 0.97 -13.87
CA ARG A 283 1.80 0.09 -15.00
C ARG A 283 3.15 -0.62 -14.89
N ASP A 284 3.98 -0.26 -13.92
CA ASP A 284 5.24 -0.95 -13.65
C ASP A 284 4.97 -2.16 -12.74
N VAL A 285 4.28 -1.94 -11.62
CA VAL A 285 3.84 -2.96 -10.67
C VAL A 285 2.35 -3.22 -10.86
N PHE A 286 1.99 -3.67 -12.06
CA PHE A 286 0.60 -3.66 -12.52
C PHE A 286 -0.34 -4.56 -11.69
N GLN A 287 0.15 -5.64 -11.08
CA GLN A 287 -0.62 -6.54 -10.21
C GLN A 287 -0.76 -6.01 -8.78
N GLN A 288 -0.01 -4.95 -8.47
CA GLN A 288 -0.03 -4.27 -7.17
C GLN A 288 0.40 -5.23 -6.06
N GLU A 289 1.42 -6.02 -6.39
CA GLU A 289 1.98 -7.05 -5.53
C GLU A 289 2.63 -6.48 -4.26
N GLY A 290 2.89 -5.17 -4.20
CA GLY A 290 3.15 -4.45 -2.95
C GLY A 290 2.12 -4.68 -1.84
N GLN A 291 0.88 -5.04 -2.19
CA GLN A 291 -0.16 -5.44 -1.24
C GLN A 291 0.23 -6.68 -0.41
N HIS A 292 1.13 -7.54 -0.90
CA HIS A 292 1.56 -8.74 -0.18
C HIS A 292 2.12 -8.43 1.22
N PHE A 293 2.83 -7.30 1.39
CA PHE A 293 3.34 -6.91 2.71
C PHE A 293 2.21 -6.70 3.74
N TYR A 294 1.10 -6.09 3.29
CA TYR A 294 -0.10 -5.94 4.11
C TYR A 294 -0.76 -7.29 4.40
N GLU A 295 -0.89 -8.16 3.39
CA GLU A 295 -1.56 -9.46 3.57
C GLU A 295 -0.80 -10.40 4.51
N ILE A 296 0.53 -10.48 4.39
CA ILE A 296 1.37 -11.29 5.30
C ILE A 296 1.21 -10.81 6.75
N THR A 297 1.25 -9.48 6.95
CA THR A 297 1.08 -8.84 8.26
C THR A 297 -0.31 -9.10 8.84
N ARG A 298 -1.36 -8.97 8.01
CA ARG A 298 -2.75 -9.20 8.42
C ARG A 298 -2.97 -10.62 8.93
N LEU A 299 -2.37 -11.61 8.28
CA LEU A 299 -2.49 -13.02 8.62
C LEU A 299 -1.62 -13.42 9.81
N SER A 300 -0.68 -12.58 10.25
CA SER A 300 0.22 -12.93 11.34
C SER A 300 -0.50 -12.89 12.71
N PRO A 301 -0.49 -14.01 13.46
CA PRO A 301 -1.00 -14.03 14.83
C PRO A 301 -0.10 -13.24 15.80
N GLN A 302 1.13 -12.92 15.40
CA GLN A 302 2.11 -12.18 16.20
C GLN A 302 2.12 -10.68 15.89
N GLN A 303 1.19 -10.18 15.08
CA GLN A 303 1.19 -8.78 14.69
C GLN A 303 0.95 -7.86 15.89
N THR A 304 1.98 -7.12 16.32
CA THR A 304 1.91 -6.22 17.48
C THR A 304 1.68 -4.76 17.12
N THR A 305 1.76 -4.40 15.84
CA THR A 305 1.70 -3.01 15.37
C THR A 305 0.61 -2.85 14.31
N TRP A 306 0.18 -1.61 14.07
CA TRP A 306 -0.82 -1.29 13.06
C TRP A 306 -0.21 -1.32 11.65
N ALA A 307 -1.04 -1.60 10.65
CA ALA A 307 -0.66 -1.49 9.24
C ALA A 307 -1.79 -0.86 8.42
N SER A 308 -1.44 -0.23 7.30
CA SER A 308 -2.42 0.31 6.35
C SER A 308 -2.03 0.01 4.92
N SER A 309 -3.02 -0.23 4.06
CA SER A 309 -2.85 -0.20 2.61
C SER A 309 -3.81 0.82 2.01
N ILE A 310 -3.29 1.67 1.13
CA ILE A 310 -3.96 2.83 0.57
C ILE A 310 -3.97 2.67 -0.92
N TRP A 311 -5.16 2.57 -1.49
CA TRP A 311 -5.37 2.61 -2.92
C TRP A 311 -5.58 4.04 -3.37
N LEU A 312 -4.56 4.67 -3.96
CA LEU A 312 -4.61 6.06 -4.40
C LEU A 312 -5.14 6.13 -5.83
N GLU A 313 -6.39 6.55 -5.99
CA GLU A 313 -7.04 6.61 -7.31
C GLU A 313 -6.34 7.63 -8.21
N HIS A 314 -6.37 7.39 -9.53
CA HIS A 314 -5.74 8.23 -10.56
C HIS A 314 -4.20 8.36 -10.49
N ALA A 315 -3.54 7.94 -9.41
CA ALA A 315 -2.09 8.00 -9.28
C ALA A 315 -1.39 6.90 -10.10
N ASN A 316 -0.25 7.22 -10.68
CA ASN A 316 0.58 6.26 -11.43
C ASN A 316 1.85 5.87 -10.65
N HIS A 317 2.69 5.00 -11.23
CA HIS A 317 3.90 4.52 -10.55
C HIS A 317 4.95 5.64 -10.33
N ASN A 318 5.18 6.43 -11.37
CA ASN A 318 6.38 7.27 -11.48
C ASN A 318 6.25 8.67 -10.88
N TYR A 319 5.05 9.22 -10.80
CA TYR A 319 4.85 10.63 -10.43
C TYR A 319 5.18 10.96 -8.97
N PHE A 320 5.43 9.96 -8.12
CA PHE A 320 6.05 10.17 -6.81
C PHE A 320 7.50 10.67 -6.89
N ASN A 321 8.16 10.53 -8.03
CA ASN A 321 9.53 10.97 -8.28
C ASN A 321 9.54 12.08 -9.34
N GLU A 322 10.06 13.27 -8.99
CA GLU A 322 10.00 14.47 -9.85
C GLU A 322 10.74 14.35 -11.18
N ILE A 323 11.66 13.40 -11.32
CA ILE A 323 12.46 13.27 -12.55
C ILE A 323 11.96 12.17 -13.50
N LEU A 324 10.99 11.37 -13.07
CA LEU A 324 10.43 10.30 -13.90
C LEU A 324 9.24 10.81 -14.72
N SER A 325 9.14 10.35 -15.96
CA SER A 325 7.97 10.54 -16.80
C SER A 325 6.90 9.50 -16.50
N ASP A 326 5.70 9.69 -17.05
CA ASP A 326 4.68 8.63 -17.07
C ASP A 326 5.27 7.33 -17.64
N GLU A 327 5.05 6.21 -16.95
CA GLU A 327 5.53 4.89 -17.36
C GLU A 327 4.79 4.32 -18.58
N ALA A 328 3.63 4.88 -18.96
CA ALA A 328 2.81 4.34 -20.03
C ALA A 328 2.28 5.41 -21.01
N VAL A 329 2.34 5.09 -22.31
CA VAL A 329 1.74 5.94 -23.36
C VAL A 329 0.21 5.88 -23.32
N THR A 330 -0.35 4.70 -23.05
CA THR A 330 -1.80 4.51 -22.88
C THR A 330 -2.11 3.50 -21.79
N ARG A 331 -3.28 3.63 -21.18
CA ARG A 331 -3.82 2.67 -20.22
C ARG A 331 -5.16 2.13 -20.71
N LEU A 332 -5.11 1.29 -21.75
CA LEU A 332 -6.31 0.67 -22.32
C LEU A 332 -7.13 -0.03 -21.22
N GLY A 333 -8.45 0.13 -21.31
CA GLY A 333 -9.40 -0.46 -20.35
C GLY A 333 -9.45 0.23 -18.99
N ARG A 334 -8.72 1.32 -18.75
CA ARG A 334 -8.64 2.00 -17.46
C ARG A 334 -9.19 3.42 -17.53
N PRO A 335 -10.53 3.61 -17.58
CA PRO A 335 -11.13 4.95 -17.63
C PRO A 335 -10.85 5.75 -16.34
N ASP A 336 -10.61 5.07 -15.22
CA ASP A 336 -10.11 5.64 -13.97
C ASP A 336 -8.71 6.25 -14.09
N CYS A 337 -7.98 5.97 -15.17
CA CYS A 337 -6.65 6.53 -15.40
C CYS A 337 -6.63 7.62 -16.46
N ASN A 338 -7.80 8.21 -16.78
CA ASN A 338 -7.93 9.28 -17.76
C ASN A 338 -8.89 10.39 -17.28
N PRO A 339 -8.37 11.53 -16.78
CA PRO A 339 -6.95 11.86 -16.66
C PRO A 339 -6.29 11.15 -15.47
N LEU A 340 -4.95 11.10 -15.50
CA LEU A 340 -4.15 10.79 -14.32
C LEU A 340 -4.13 11.96 -13.34
N MET A 341 -3.85 11.66 -12.07
CA MET A 341 -3.40 12.63 -11.09
C MET A 341 -2.13 13.32 -11.61
N THR A 342 -2.07 14.65 -11.51
CA THR A 342 -0.87 15.39 -11.95
C THR A 342 0.31 15.12 -11.01
N PRO A 343 1.57 15.21 -11.47
CA PRO A 343 2.75 14.95 -10.63
C PRO A 343 2.75 15.74 -9.32
N ASN A 344 2.52 17.06 -9.37
CA ASN A 344 2.53 17.91 -8.19
C ASN A 344 1.48 17.50 -7.15
N VAL A 345 0.29 17.07 -7.58
CA VAL A 345 -0.76 16.62 -6.66
C VAL A 345 -0.37 15.30 -6.00
N GLN A 346 0.20 14.37 -6.75
CA GLN A 346 0.66 13.08 -6.23
C GLN A 346 1.84 13.23 -5.25
N GLN A 347 2.75 14.16 -5.52
CA GLN A 347 3.88 14.50 -4.66
C GLN A 347 3.44 15.22 -3.38
N ASN A 348 2.46 16.14 -3.49
CA ASN A 348 1.85 16.78 -2.32
C ASN A 348 1.15 15.75 -1.43
N PHE A 349 0.38 14.83 -2.03
CA PHE A 349 -0.23 13.72 -1.31
C PHE A 349 0.81 12.91 -0.52
N LEU A 350 1.91 12.48 -1.17
CA LEU A 350 2.96 11.72 -0.48
C LEU A 350 3.61 12.53 0.63
N SER A 351 3.82 13.83 0.44
CA SER A 351 4.39 14.70 1.46
C SER A 351 3.49 14.79 2.70
N GLU A 352 2.20 15.06 2.52
CA GLU A 352 1.24 15.18 3.63
C GLU A 352 1.05 13.83 4.33
N TYR A 353 0.89 12.75 3.56
CA TYR A 353 0.80 11.39 4.10
C TYR A 353 2.05 11.03 4.92
N ALA A 354 3.25 11.27 4.39
CA ALA A 354 4.50 10.94 5.08
C ALA A 354 4.65 11.72 6.39
N ILE A 355 4.27 12.99 6.42
CA ILE A 355 4.33 13.80 7.65
C ILE A 355 3.45 13.20 8.74
N ASP A 356 2.21 12.86 8.42
CA ASP A 356 1.28 12.30 9.41
C ASP A 356 1.65 10.86 9.78
N PHE A 357 2.17 10.07 8.84
CA PHE A 357 2.76 8.75 9.14
C PHE A 357 3.88 8.87 10.17
N LEU A 358 4.81 9.81 9.98
CA LEU A 358 5.93 10.02 10.90
C LEU A 358 5.47 10.52 12.28
N ARG A 359 4.49 11.42 12.33
CA ARG A 359 3.87 11.86 13.59
C ARG A 359 3.18 10.71 14.31
N ALA A 360 2.53 9.81 13.59
CA ALA A 360 1.91 8.63 14.17
C ALA A 360 2.94 7.69 14.82
N ILE A 361 4.08 7.44 14.17
CA ILE A 361 5.09 6.49 14.69
C ILE A 361 6.04 7.09 15.72
N PHE A 362 6.42 8.37 15.60
CA PHE A 362 7.39 9.01 16.49
C PHE A 362 6.75 9.77 17.65
N ASP A 363 5.62 10.45 17.37
CA ASP A 363 4.97 11.33 18.34
C ASP A 363 3.68 10.73 18.93
N GLN A 364 3.21 9.60 18.38
CA GLN A 364 1.93 8.96 18.73
C GLN A 364 0.73 9.92 18.56
N ASP A 365 0.78 10.78 17.54
CA ASP A 365 -0.26 11.77 17.25
C ASP A 365 -1.56 11.09 16.81
N THR A 366 -2.59 11.15 17.65
CA THR A 366 -3.92 10.59 17.36
C THR A 366 -4.63 11.33 16.23
N GLY A 367 -4.41 12.64 16.10
CA GLY A 367 -4.97 13.43 14.99
C GLY A 367 -4.33 13.04 13.65
N ALA A 368 -3.06 12.67 13.66
CA ALA A 368 -2.41 12.07 12.48
C ALA A 368 -3.03 10.71 12.15
N MET A 369 -3.28 9.84 13.14
CA MET A 369 -3.98 8.57 12.92
C MET A 369 -5.37 8.77 12.29
N THR A 370 -6.14 9.78 12.72
CA THR A 370 -7.42 10.13 12.08
C THR A 370 -7.24 10.54 10.62
N ARG A 371 -6.27 11.41 10.31
CA ARG A 371 -5.99 11.86 8.93
C ARG A 371 -5.45 10.75 8.04
N LEU A 372 -4.84 9.71 8.61
CA LEU A 372 -4.42 8.50 7.90
C LEU A 372 -5.56 7.49 7.66
N GLY A 373 -6.77 7.72 8.19
CA GLY A 373 -7.89 6.77 8.15
C GLY A 373 -7.75 5.61 9.15
N MET A 374 -6.82 5.72 10.09
CA MET A 374 -6.48 4.69 11.09
C MET A 374 -7.15 4.89 12.45
N ASP A 375 -8.04 5.88 12.56
CA ASP A 375 -8.87 6.09 13.75
C ASP A 375 -10.13 5.21 13.69
N PHE A 376 -10.16 4.13 14.47
CA PHE A 376 -11.28 3.18 14.51
C PHE A 376 -12.56 3.75 15.18
N GLN A 377 -12.57 5.03 15.57
CA GLN A 377 -13.76 5.75 15.99
C GLN A 377 -14.50 6.48 14.86
N THR A 378 -13.91 6.54 13.67
CA THR A 378 -14.50 7.24 12.53
C THR A 378 -14.86 6.26 11.42
N GLN A 379 -15.85 6.60 10.60
CA GLN A 379 -16.12 5.84 9.38
C GLN A 379 -14.91 5.86 8.44
N MET A 380 -14.83 4.88 7.54
CA MET A 380 -13.77 4.85 6.53
C MET A 380 -13.93 6.04 5.58
N PRO A 381 -12.87 6.84 5.37
CA PRO A 381 -12.90 7.94 4.42
C PRO A 381 -12.80 7.41 2.99
N ASP A 382 -13.42 8.14 2.06
CA ASP A 382 -13.33 7.94 0.61
C ASP A 382 -12.24 8.82 -0.04
N GLN A 383 -11.61 9.69 0.76
CA GLN A 383 -10.54 10.57 0.36
C GLN A 383 -9.49 10.71 1.45
N LEU A 384 -8.24 10.87 1.04
CA LEU A 384 -7.13 11.25 1.89
C LEU A 384 -6.47 12.49 1.29
N TYR A 385 -6.27 13.53 2.10
CA TYR A 385 -5.62 14.78 1.66
C TYR A 385 -6.28 15.40 0.41
N GLY A 386 -7.61 15.31 0.34
CA GLY A 386 -8.43 15.81 -0.77
C GLY A 386 -8.31 15.00 -2.08
N GLN A 387 -7.64 13.84 -2.05
CA GLN A 387 -7.54 12.92 -3.19
C GLN A 387 -8.39 11.67 -2.95
N PRO A 388 -9.10 11.16 -3.97
CA PRO A 388 -9.84 9.91 -3.83
C PRO A 388 -8.91 8.75 -3.47
N ALA A 389 -9.24 8.06 -2.39
CA ALA A 389 -8.44 6.96 -1.88
C ALA A 389 -9.32 5.94 -1.17
N ARG A 390 -8.92 4.67 -1.24
CA ARG A 390 -9.54 3.59 -0.46
C ARG A 390 -8.53 2.99 0.49
N ILE A 391 -8.98 2.52 1.64
CA ILE A 391 -8.06 2.13 2.72
C ILE A 391 -8.44 0.74 3.24
N ALA A 392 -7.43 -0.13 3.37
CA ALA A 392 -7.48 -1.28 4.24
C ALA A 392 -6.69 -0.94 5.52
N ALA A 393 -7.37 -0.94 6.66
CA ALA A 393 -6.79 -0.59 7.95
C ALA A 393 -6.67 -1.84 8.84
N LEU A 394 -5.51 -2.01 9.46
CA LEU A 394 -5.19 -3.11 10.37
C LEU A 394 -4.77 -2.56 11.74
N ALA A 395 -5.55 -2.83 12.78
CA ALA A 395 -5.15 -2.55 14.16
C ALA A 395 -4.16 -3.63 14.68
N PRO A 396 -3.41 -3.36 15.76
CA PRO A 396 -2.62 -4.39 16.45
C PRO A 396 -3.46 -5.61 16.82
N ARG A 397 -2.87 -6.81 16.84
CA ARG A 397 -3.63 -8.05 17.14
C ARG A 397 -4.32 -8.02 18.50
N SER A 398 -3.74 -7.34 19.50
CA SER A 398 -4.28 -7.17 20.86
C SER A 398 -5.57 -6.35 20.91
N ASP A 399 -5.81 -5.53 19.88
CA ASP A 399 -6.95 -4.63 19.80
C ASP A 399 -8.05 -5.19 18.89
N ARG A 400 -7.92 -6.45 18.45
CA ARG A 400 -8.84 -7.09 17.51
C ARG A 400 -9.39 -8.42 18.03
N GLN A 401 -10.69 -8.62 17.87
CA GLN A 401 -11.32 -9.93 17.98
C GLN A 401 -11.79 -10.38 16.59
N LEU A 402 -11.08 -11.36 16.04
CA LEU A 402 -11.38 -11.94 14.74
C LEU A 402 -12.64 -12.81 14.82
N LEU A 403 -13.54 -12.64 13.87
CA LEU A 403 -14.66 -13.55 13.61
C LEU A 403 -14.35 -14.38 12.37
N LEU A 404 -13.91 -13.72 11.29
CA LEU A 404 -13.51 -14.37 10.05
C LEU A 404 -12.11 -13.89 9.66
N LEU A 405 -11.20 -14.83 9.36
CA LEU A 405 -9.93 -14.55 8.70
C LEU A 405 -9.59 -15.77 7.84
N PRO A 406 -10.30 -15.96 6.71
CA PRO A 406 -10.45 -17.25 6.05
C PRO A 406 -9.08 -17.77 5.63
N SER A 407 -8.44 -18.55 6.50
CA SER A 407 -7.12 -19.15 6.27
C SER A 407 -7.27 -20.58 5.76
N ASN A 408 -8.45 -21.17 5.97
CA ASN A 408 -8.84 -22.49 5.50
C ASN A 408 -10.38 -22.62 5.53
N ALA A 409 -10.89 -23.68 4.88
CA ALA A 409 -12.33 -23.90 4.73
C ALA A 409 -13.08 -24.19 6.06
N SER A 410 -12.42 -24.61 7.14
CA SER A 410 -13.10 -24.92 8.41
C SER A 410 -13.64 -23.68 9.13
N GLU A 411 -13.09 -22.50 8.81
CA GLU A 411 -13.59 -21.22 9.33
C GLU A 411 -14.98 -20.83 8.77
N LEU A 412 -15.50 -21.60 7.82
CA LEU A 412 -16.88 -21.47 7.32
C LEU A 412 -17.91 -22.17 8.21
N ASP A 413 -17.48 -23.06 9.10
CA ASP A 413 -18.34 -23.78 10.04
C ASP A 413 -18.24 -23.20 11.47
N THR A 414 -17.05 -22.73 11.85
CA THR A 414 -16.77 -22.18 13.19
C THR A 414 -15.89 -20.94 13.07
N ASN A 415 -16.33 -19.83 13.66
CA ASN A 415 -15.61 -18.56 13.62
C ASN A 415 -14.43 -18.56 14.60
N LEU A 416 -13.54 -17.57 14.42
CA LEU A 416 -12.32 -17.44 15.23
C LEU A 416 -12.56 -16.97 16.67
N ALA A 417 -13.79 -16.57 17.01
CA ALA A 417 -14.20 -16.38 18.40
C ALA A 417 -14.68 -17.70 19.05
N GLY A 418 -14.92 -18.76 18.27
CA GLY A 418 -15.30 -20.10 18.74
C GLY A 418 -16.80 -20.40 18.70
N GLY A 419 -17.61 -19.59 18.02
CA GLY A 419 -19.03 -19.88 17.77
C GLY A 419 -19.28 -20.40 16.34
N SER A 420 -20.50 -20.86 16.07
CA SER A 420 -20.85 -21.40 14.75
C SER A 420 -20.97 -20.29 13.70
N VAL A 421 -20.68 -20.66 12.45
CA VAL A 421 -20.98 -19.84 11.27
C VAL A 421 -22.04 -20.55 10.45
N THR A 422 -23.14 -19.87 10.15
CA THR A 422 -24.24 -20.46 9.38
C THR A 422 -24.63 -19.56 8.22
N ALA A 423 -24.63 -20.13 7.02
CA ALA A 423 -25.14 -19.48 5.82
C ALA A 423 -26.61 -19.84 5.58
N GLU A 424 -27.47 -18.82 5.43
CA GLU A 424 -28.88 -18.98 5.09
C GLU A 424 -29.12 -18.47 3.67
N GLY A 425 -29.28 -19.41 2.74
CA GLY A 425 -29.52 -19.13 1.32
C GLY A 425 -28.27 -18.75 0.50
N LEU A 426 -27.17 -18.41 1.17
CA LEU A 426 -25.92 -17.98 0.51
C LEU A 426 -25.14 -19.11 -0.15
N ILE A 427 -24.42 -18.76 -1.22
CA ILE A 427 -23.34 -19.57 -1.77
C ILE A 427 -22.00 -19.02 -1.28
N LEU A 428 -21.26 -19.84 -0.55
CA LEU A 428 -19.95 -19.51 -0.01
C LEU A 428 -18.86 -20.28 -0.77
N THR A 429 -17.79 -19.60 -1.18
CA THR A 429 -16.60 -20.26 -1.76
C THR A 429 -15.32 -19.73 -1.11
N TYR A 430 -14.57 -20.62 -0.45
CA TYR A 430 -13.25 -20.30 0.09
C TYR A 430 -12.19 -20.24 -1.02
N CYS A 431 -11.42 -19.17 -1.02
CA CYS A 431 -10.33 -18.91 -1.94
C CYS A 431 -9.02 -18.77 -1.16
N GLU A 432 -8.18 -19.79 -1.24
CA GLU A 432 -6.81 -19.77 -0.71
C GLU A 432 -5.99 -18.62 -1.31
N GLU A 433 -5.05 -18.06 -0.57
CA GLU A 433 -4.14 -17.04 -1.08
C GLU A 433 -3.33 -17.51 -2.30
N GLY A 434 -2.79 -16.53 -3.04
CA GLY A 434 -1.94 -16.76 -4.19
C GLY A 434 -2.69 -16.93 -5.51
N TYR A 435 -1.91 -17.06 -6.57
CA TYR A 435 -2.42 -17.16 -7.94
C TYR A 435 -2.58 -18.62 -8.36
N TYR A 436 -3.72 -18.97 -8.94
CA TYR A 436 -3.98 -20.28 -9.52
C TYR A 436 -5.03 -20.18 -10.61
N VAL A 437 -5.11 -21.21 -11.46
CA VAL A 437 -6.09 -21.30 -12.54
C VAL A 437 -7.08 -22.45 -12.27
N PRO A 438 -8.35 -22.35 -12.70
CA PRO A 438 -9.33 -23.41 -12.47
C PRO A 438 -8.93 -24.79 -13.01
N ALA A 439 -8.18 -24.84 -14.12
CA ALA A 439 -7.65 -26.11 -14.65
C ALA A 439 -6.71 -26.84 -13.68
N MET A 440 -6.01 -26.10 -12.80
CA MET A 440 -5.15 -26.67 -11.75
C MET A 440 -5.89 -26.87 -10.43
N LYS A 441 -6.94 -26.07 -10.19
CA LYS A 441 -7.76 -26.11 -8.97
C LYS A 441 -9.26 -26.03 -9.34
N PRO A 442 -9.88 -27.14 -9.77
CA PRO A 442 -11.28 -27.14 -10.19
C PRO A 442 -12.21 -26.70 -9.05
N GLY A 443 -13.27 -25.95 -9.38
CA GLY A 443 -14.18 -25.36 -8.39
C GLY A 443 -13.74 -23.99 -7.86
N SER A 444 -12.59 -23.48 -8.31
CA SER A 444 -12.07 -22.17 -7.91
C SER A 444 -12.44 -21.02 -8.85
N GLU A 445 -13.31 -21.27 -9.83
CA GLU A 445 -13.85 -20.27 -10.77
C GLU A 445 -14.48 -19.06 -10.07
N PRO A 446 -15.18 -19.18 -8.92
CA PRO A 446 -15.67 -18.02 -8.18
C PRO A 446 -14.57 -17.11 -7.64
N CYS A 447 -13.35 -17.61 -7.46
CA CYS A 447 -12.23 -16.84 -6.89
C CYS A 447 -11.64 -15.81 -7.86
N LYS A 448 -11.97 -15.90 -9.17
CA LYS A 448 -11.55 -14.95 -10.21
C LYS A 448 -10.03 -14.66 -10.29
N ARG A 449 -9.18 -15.55 -9.77
CA ARG A 449 -7.70 -15.37 -9.71
C ARG A 449 -7.06 -15.05 -11.05
N VAL A 450 -7.60 -15.64 -12.12
CA VAL A 450 -7.11 -15.42 -13.49
C VAL A 450 -7.88 -14.32 -14.21
N ASN A 451 -9.09 -13.99 -13.75
CA ASN A 451 -10.04 -13.17 -14.49
C ASN A 451 -9.87 -11.67 -14.21
N LEU A 452 -9.38 -11.32 -13.03
CA LEU A 452 -9.20 -9.94 -12.61
C LEU A 452 -8.07 -9.82 -11.60
N VAL A 453 -7.60 -8.60 -11.38
CA VAL A 453 -6.56 -8.33 -10.39
C VAL A 453 -7.18 -7.97 -9.05
N VAL A 454 -7.06 -8.88 -8.08
CA VAL A 454 -7.20 -8.60 -6.65
C VAL A 454 -5.79 -8.40 -6.09
N PRO A 455 -5.38 -7.16 -5.74
CA PRO A 455 -4.04 -6.87 -5.22
C PRO A 455 -3.63 -7.83 -4.10
N GLY A 456 -2.42 -8.39 -4.21
CA GLY A 456 -1.85 -9.31 -3.22
C GLY A 456 -2.46 -10.73 -3.20
N ASN A 457 -3.45 -11.01 -4.06
CA ASN A 457 -4.15 -12.30 -4.11
C ASN A 457 -4.46 -12.89 -2.72
N PRO A 458 -5.18 -12.16 -1.85
CA PRO A 458 -5.36 -12.54 -0.44
C PRO A 458 -6.21 -13.79 -0.30
N ALA A 459 -6.04 -14.53 0.79
CA ALA A 459 -7.04 -15.51 1.20
C ALA A 459 -8.37 -14.78 1.47
N MET A 460 -9.47 -15.28 0.88
CA MET A 460 -10.77 -14.60 0.88
C MET A 460 -11.93 -15.58 0.75
N LEU A 461 -13.12 -15.10 1.07
CA LEU A 461 -14.41 -15.75 0.86
C LEU A 461 -15.15 -15.02 -0.26
N VAL A 462 -15.72 -15.78 -1.19
CA VAL A 462 -16.73 -15.28 -2.12
C VAL A 462 -18.09 -15.55 -1.51
N VAL A 463 -18.87 -14.48 -1.28
CA VAL A 463 -20.23 -14.56 -0.74
C VAL A 463 -21.21 -14.10 -1.81
N SER A 464 -22.05 -15.00 -2.28
CA SER A 464 -23.05 -14.73 -3.33
C SER A 464 -24.47 -14.96 -2.82
N TRP A 465 -25.36 -14.03 -3.16
CA TRP A 465 -26.80 -14.12 -2.88
C TRP A 465 -27.65 -13.90 -4.11
N SER A 466 -28.77 -14.61 -4.17
CA SER A 466 -29.69 -14.59 -5.32
C SER A 466 -31.02 -13.90 -5.01
N GLN A 467 -31.32 -13.71 -3.73
CA GLN A 467 -32.54 -13.09 -3.22
C GLN A 467 -32.25 -12.18 -2.02
N LYS A 468 -33.16 -11.24 -1.75
CA LYS A 468 -33.09 -10.39 -0.56
C LYS A 468 -33.31 -11.21 0.72
N GLY A 469 -32.53 -10.91 1.74
CA GLY A 469 -32.69 -11.46 3.08
C GLY A 469 -31.89 -12.73 3.34
N GLU A 470 -31.08 -13.18 2.37
CA GLU A 470 -30.06 -14.20 2.62
C GLU A 470 -29.01 -13.63 3.62
N ALA A 471 -28.46 -14.49 4.46
CA ALA A 471 -27.72 -14.05 5.65
C ALA A 471 -26.54 -14.95 6.00
N LEU A 472 -25.47 -14.34 6.52
CA LEU A 472 -24.35 -15.04 7.13
C LEU A 472 -24.32 -14.73 8.62
N HIS A 473 -24.57 -15.75 9.43
CA HIS A 473 -24.68 -15.65 10.88
C HIS A 473 -23.37 -16.06 11.56
N PHE A 474 -22.92 -15.26 12.51
CA PHE A 474 -21.75 -15.53 13.36
C PHE A 474 -22.22 -15.58 14.82
N GLU A 475 -22.37 -16.78 15.38
CA GLU A 475 -22.64 -16.93 16.81
C GLU A 475 -21.40 -16.55 17.62
N LEU A 476 -21.59 -15.93 18.77
CA LEU A 476 -20.50 -15.58 19.67
C LEU A 476 -20.54 -16.51 20.91
N PRO A 477 -19.38 -16.80 21.53
CA PRO A 477 -19.35 -17.55 22.78
C PRO A 477 -20.22 -16.92 23.88
N GLU A 478 -20.63 -17.73 24.86
CA GLU A 478 -21.51 -17.29 25.95
C GLU A 478 -21.00 -16.05 26.72
N LYS A 479 -19.71 -15.72 26.71
CA LYS A 479 -19.18 -14.56 27.45
C LYS A 479 -18.56 -13.51 26.52
N SER A 480 -19.34 -13.05 25.54
CA SER A 480 -18.89 -12.03 24.59
C SER A 480 -19.38 -10.64 25.00
N ASP A 481 -18.45 -9.84 25.54
CA ASP A 481 -18.67 -8.43 25.89
C ASP A 481 -18.06 -7.55 24.80
N LEU A 482 -18.93 -6.88 24.03
CA LEU A 482 -18.54 -6.02 22.92
C LEU A 482 -18.24 -4.59 23.36
N ARG A 483 -18.52 -4.19 24.61
CA ARG A 483 -18.27 -2.82 25.11
C ARG A 483 -16.79 -2.44 25.15
N GLN A 484 -15.90 -3.44 25.06
CA GLN A 484 -14.47 -3.24 25.01
C GLN A 484 -13.94 -2.86 23.62
N PHE A 485 -14.81 -2.88 22.60
CA PHE A 485 -14.51 -2.53 21.21
C PHE A 485 -15.22 -1.23 20.85
N LEU A 486 -14.72 -0.56 19.81
CA LEU A 486 -15.26 0.69 19.29
C LEU A 486 -16.07 0.46 18.02
N SER A 487 -15.61 -0.44 17.17
CA SER A 487 -16.20 -0.66 15.85
C SER A 487 -16.18 -2.13 15.42
N ILE A 488 -17.04 -2.41 14.45
CA ILE A 488 -16.96 -3.59 13.59
C ILE A 488 -16.18 -3.19 12.34
N SER A 489 -15.20 -4.00 11.95
CA SER A 489 -14.41 -3.85 10.73
C SER A 489 -14.57 -5.07 9.83
N LEU A 490 -14.79 -4.84 8.55
CA LEU A 490 -14.92 -5.88 7.52
C LEU A 490 -14.16 -5.42 6.27
N ARG A 491 -13.29 -6.25 5.68
CA ARG A 491 -12.75 -5.95 4.34
C ARG A 491 -13.54 -6.65 3.26
N ALA A 492 -14.00 -5.86 2.29
CA ALA A 492 -14.77 -6.35 1.17
C ALA A 492 -14.45 -5.66 -0.16
N ALA A 493 -14.90 -6.27 -1.25
CA ALA A 493 -14.98 -5.66 -2.57
C ALA A 493 -16.13 -6.29 -3.38
N VAL A 494 -16.73 -5.51 -4.28
CA VAL A 494 -17.73 -6.03 -5.24
C VAL A 494 -17.05 -6.88 -6.30
N ASP A 495 -17.56 -8.08 -6.59
CA ASP A 495 -17.11 -8.91 -7.72
C ASP A 495 -17.61 -8.32 -9.05
N PRO A 496 -16.78 -7.66 -9.86
CA PRO A 496 -17.24 -7.00 -11.06
C PRO A 496 -17.52 -7.97 -12.21
N LEU A 497 -17.23 -9.27 -12.09
CA LEU A 497 -17.49 -10.28 -13.12
C LEU A 497 -18.66 -11.20 -12.80
N SER A 498 -19.21 -11.13 -11.58
CA SER A 498 -20.45 -11.83 -11.26
C SER A 498 -21.63 -11.27 -12.05
N THR A 499 -22.47 -12.16 -12.56
CA THR A 499 -23.75 -11.82 -13.19
C THR A 499 -24.80 -11.39 -12.16
N LEU A 500 -24.57 -11.68 -10.87
CA LEU A 500 -25.42 -11.23 -9.76
C LEU A 500 -25.23 -9.74 -9.45
N ASN A 501 -24.10 -9.15 -9.87
CA ASN A 501 -23.79 -7.75 -9.73
C ASN A 501 -24.09 -7.00 -11.03
N LYS A 502 -24.98 -6.01 -10.94
CA LYS A 502 -25.23 -5.08 -12.03
C LYS A 502 -24.05 -4.11 -12.15
N ALA A 503 -23.55 -3.91 -13.37
CA ALA A 503 -22.52 -2.91 -13.64
C ALA A 503 -22.95 -1.52 -13.15
N ASP A 504 -21.97 -0.72 -12.72
CA ASP A 504 -22.12 0.67 -12.25
C ASP A 504 -23.12 0.84 -11.09
N THR A 505 -23.38 -0.24 -10.34
CA THR A 505 -24.29 -0.24 -9.20
C THR A 505 -23.54 -0.71 -7.97
N TYR A 506 -23.60 0.09 -6.89
CA TYR A 506 -23.04 -0.27 -5.60
C TYR A 506 -23.77 -1.48 -4.99
N GLN A 507 -23.08 -2.19 -4.11
CA GLN A 507 -23.70 -3.18 -3.22
C GLN A 507 -23.88 -2.60 -1.82
N ALA A 508 -24.80 -3.16 -1.05
CA ALA A 508 -25.02 -2.77 0.33
C ALA A 508 -25.62 -3.95 1.10
N PHE A 509 -25.44 -3.95 2.42
CA PHE A 509 -26.01 -4.95 3.31
C PHE A 509 -26.22 -4.34 4.70
N THR A 510 -26.90 -5.07 5.57
CA THR A 510 -27.17 -4.67 6.95
C THR A 510 -26.35 -5.54 7.89
N ILE A 511 -25.71 -4.96 8.89
CA ILE A 511 -25.19 -5.71 10.04
C ILE A 511 -26.25 -5.73 11.13
N VAL A 512 -26.55 -6.91 11.65
CA VAL A 512 -27.51 -7.09 12.75
C VAL A 512 -26.79 -7.65 13.96
N LEU A 513 -27.01 -7.06 15.12
CA LEU A 513 -26.58 -7.59 16.41
C LEU A 513 -27.78 -8.15 17.15
N VAL A 514 -27.63 -9.33 17.75
CA VAL A 514 -28.64 -9.95 18.60
C VAL A 514 -28.05 -10.18 19.99
N ASP A 515 -28.71 -9.64 21.01
CA ASP A 515 -28.33 -9.91 22.40
C ASP A 515 -28.95 -11.21 22.94
N LYS A 516 -28.51 -11.63 24.12
CA LYS A 516 -29.02 -12.83 24.79
C LYS A 516 -30.48 -12.76 25.21
N LEU A 517 -31.06 -11.57 25.32
CA LEU A 517 -32.48 -11.38 25.60
C LEU A 517 -33.32 -11.45 24.30
N GLY A 518 -32.66 -11.52 23.14
CA GLY A 518 -33.29 -11.54 21.83
C GLY A 518 -33.61 -10.16 21.28
N ASN A 519 -33.12 -9.08 21.91
CA ASN A 519 -33.21 -7.76 21.31
C ASN A 519 -32.30 -7.68 20.09
N THR A 520 -32.69 -6.89 19.11
CA THR A 520 -31.94 -6.71 17.87
C THR A 520 -31.64 -5.24 17.61
N ALA A 521 -30.46 -4.99 17.07
CA ALA A 521 -30.06 -3.69 16.54
C ALA A 521 -29.47 -3.89 15.15
N SER A 522 -29.77 -2.99 14.21
CA SER A 522 -29.37 -3.11 12.82
C SER A 522 -28.77 -1.80 12.32
N VAL A 523 -27.64 -1.88 11.63
CA VAL A 523 -26.99 -0.74 10.97
C VAL A 523 -26.72 -1.12 9.52
N GLN A 524 -27.13 -0.25 8.60
CA GLN A 524 -26.92 -0.43 7.17
C GLN A 524 -25.57 0.14 6.73
N THR A 525 -24.91 -0.54 5.81
CA THR A 525 -23.77 0.06 5.08
C THR A 525 -24.23 1.32 4.35
N ARG A 526 -23.37 2.33 4.26
CA ARG A 526 -23.68 3.56 3.54
C ARG A 526 -23.76 3.29 2.02
N VAL A 527 -24.59 4.06 1.31
CA VAL A 527 -24.73 3.93 -0.15
C VAL A 527 -23.46 4.35 -0.90
N ASP A 528 -22.67 5.22 -0.30
CA ASP A 528 -21.38 5.72 -0.77
C ASP A 528 -20.19 4.98 -0.12
N GLU A 529 -20.43 3.81 0.51
CA GLU A 529 -19.36 3.05 1.15
C GLU A 529 -18.28 2.66 0.12
N PRO A 530 -17.01 3.11 0.28
CA PRO A 530 -15.99 2.97 -0.76
C PRO A 530 -15.70 1.52 -1.16
N ALA A 531 -15.73 0.59 -0.19
CA ALA A 531 -15.50 -0.83 -0.44
C ALA A 531 -16.62 -1.50 -1.25
N LEU A 532 -17.82 -0.90 -1.27
CA LEU A 532 -19.00 -1.47 -1.91
C LEU A 532 -19.42 -0.74 -3.19
N GLN A 533 -18.68 0.30 -3.60
CA GLN A 533 -18.82 0.88 -4.91
C GLN A 533 -18.38 -0.11 -5.99
N PHE A 534 -19.10 -0.16 -7.11
CA PHE A 534 -18.69 -0.94 -8.27
C PHE A 534 -17.28 -0.46 -8.72
N PRO A 535 -16.28 -1.36 -8.85
CA PRO A 535 -14.93 -0.95 -9.20
C PRO A 535 -14.90 -0.40 -10.63
N ILE A 536 -14.04 0.59 -10.87
CA ILE A 536 -13.92 1.21 -12.19
C ILE A 536 -13.05 0.32 -13.08
N GLY A 537 -13.56 0.00 -14.28
CA GLY A 537 -12.89 -0.83 -15.26
C GLY A 537 -13.89 -1.35 -16.29
N ASN A 538 -13.37 -2.06 -17.28
CA ASN A 538 -14.14 -2.63 -18.37
C ASN A 538 -14.19 -4.15 -18.23
N ARG A 539 -15.35 -4.72 -18.56
CA ARG A 539 -15.48 -6.16 -18.81
C ARG A 539 -15.03 -6.43 -20.24
N GLU A 540 -14.16 -7.42 -20.41
CA GLU A 540 -13.67 -7.87 -21.71
C GLU A 540 -14.06 -9.34 -21.89
N GLU A 541 -14.55 -9.71 -23.07
CA GLU A 541 -14.81 -11.09 -23.40
C GLU A 541 -13.50 -11.87 -23.54
N ASN A 542 -13.49 -13.13 -23.12
CA ASN A 542 -12.34 -13.99 -23.22
C ASN A 542 -12.76 -15.44 -23.46
N ASP A 543 -12.23 -16.04 -24.52
CA ASP A 543 -12.52 -17.44 -24.90
C ASP A 543 -11.65 -18.47 -24.16
N THR A 544 -10.66 -18.02 -23.39
CA THR A 544 -9.72 -18.89 -22.66
C THR A 544 -10.20 -19.19 -21.24
N PHE A 545 -10.78 -18.21 -20.56
CA PHE A 545 -11.29 -18.35 -19.19
C PHE A 545 -12.74 -17.91 -19.09
N ASP A 546 -13.58 -18.81 -18.60
CA ASP A 546 -15.00 -18.54 -18.37
C ASP A 546 -15.20 -17.29 -17.51
N GLY A 547 -16.17 -16.46 -17.90
CA GLY A 547 -16.54 -15.22 -17.20
C GLY A 547 -15.79 -13.96 -17.66
N GLY A 548 -14.88 -14.05 -18.63
CA GLY A 548 -14.20 -12.90 -19.21
C GLY A 548 -13.12 -12.30 -18.30
N PHE A 549 -12.61 -11.13 -18.69
CA PHE A 549 -11.64 -10.36 -17.92
C PHE A 549 -12.21 -9.04 -17.40
N PHE A 550 -11.66 -8.56 -16.30
CA PHE A 550 -11.90 -7.20 -15.82
C PHE A 550 -10.60 -6.41 -15.80
N THR A 551 -10.58 -5.28 -16.48
CA THR A 551 -9.36 -4.47 -16.67
C THR A 551 -8.98 -3.66 -15.43
N GLY A 552 -9.95 -3.33 -14.58
CA GLY A 552 -9.76 -2.55 -13.37
C GLY A 552 -9.03 -3.32 -12.27
N ARG A 553 -8.94 -2.71 -11.09
CA ARG A 553 -8.36 -3.33 -9.89
C ARG A 553 -9.45 -3.44 -8.83
N VAL A 554 -9.41 -4.54 -8.08
CA VAL A 554 -10.45 -4.85 -7.08
C VAL A 554 -9.79 -4.99 -5.71
N PRO A 555 -9.33 -3.89 -5.10
CA PRO A 555 -8.74 -3.93 -3.76
C PRO A 555 -9.83 -4.20 -2.71
N LEU A 556 -9.60 -5.19 -1.83
CA LEU A 556 -10.44 -5.38 -0.66
C LEU A 556 -10.10 -4.32 0.38
N THR A 557 -11.06 -3.46 0.69
CA THR A 557 -10.87 -2.28 1.55
C THR A 557 -11.84 -2.33 2.72
N SER A 558 -11.51 -1.63 3.79
CA SER A 558 -12.25 -1.72 5.05
C SER A 558 -13.61 -1.03 4.93
N ILE A 559 -14.59 -1.61 5.59
CA ILE A 559 -15.88 -1.06 5.96
C ILE A 559 -15.86 -0.98 7.48
N ARG A 560 -16.20 0.17 8.04
CA ARG A 560 -16.20 0.38 9.50
C ARG A 560 -17.55 0.88 9.98
N MET A 561 -18.13 0.19 10.96
CA MET A 561 -19.38 0.58 11.62
C MET A 561 -19.16 0.75 13.12
N GLN A 562 -19.63 1.85 13.68
CA GLN A 562 -19.44 2.13 15.10
C GLN A 562 -20.40 1.31 15.94
N LEU A 563 -19.89 0.66 16.99
CA LEU A 563 -20.75 -0.10 17.91
C LEU A 563 -21.76 0.81 18.63
N SER A 564 -21.45 2.11 18.77
CA SER A 564 -22.37 3.11 19.30
C SER A 564 -23.64 3.31 18.45
N ASP A 565 -23.62 2.94 17.18
CA ASP A 565 -24.76 3.10 16.27
C ASP A 565 -25.81 1.99 16.47
N PHE A 566 -25.44 0.90 17.16
CA PHE A 566 -26.32 -0.22 17.48
C PHE A 566 -27.10 0.03 18.77
N THR A 567 -28.18 0.80 18.67
CA THR A 567 -29.04 1.12 19.83
C THR A 567 -30.09 0.04 20.10
N GLY A 568 -30.43 -0.19 21.37
CA GLY A 568 -31.50 -1.12 21.76
C GLY A 568 -31.05 -2.56 22.07
N VAL A 569 -29.75 -2.84 22.06
CA VAL A 569 -29.16 -4.13 22.45
C VAL A 569 -28.21 -4.01 23.63
N ASP A 570 -28.09 -5.07 24.44
CA ASP A 570 -27.06 -5.16 25.47
C ASP A 570 -25.72 -5.61 24.88
N LEU A 571 -24.83 -4.64 24.61
CA LEU A 571 -23.48 -4.91 24.12
C LEU A 571 -22.62 -5.77 25.06
N SER A 572 -22.99 -5.92 26.33
CA SER A 572 -22.29 -6.81 27.27
C SER A 572 -22.64 -8.29 27.11
N ALA A 573 -23.68 -8.59 26.31
CA ALA A 573 -24.28 -9.89 26.18
C ALA A 573 -24.73 -10.18 24.74
N ILE A 574 -23.91 -9.84 23.75
CA ILE A 574 -24.19 -10.15 22.34
C ILE A 574 -23.94 -11.63 22.10
N ARG A 575 -24.89 -12.29 21.44
CA ARG A 575 -24.81 -13.73 21.12
C ARG A 575 -24.63 -14.00 19.63
N GLU A 576 -24.94 -13.05 18.76
CA GLU A 576 -24.87 -13.24 17.31
C GLU A 576 -24.63 -11.91 16.61
N ILE A 577 -23.81 -11.98 15.55
CA ILE A 577 -23.63 -10.90 14.57
C ILE A 577 -23.98 -11.47 13.20
N THR A 578 -24.84 -10.79 12.44
CA THR A 578 -25.31 -11.26 11.13
C THR A 578 -24.96 -10.25 10.05
N LEU A 579 -24.39 -10.73 8.94
CA LEU A 579 -24.35 -9.99 7.68
C LEU A 579 -25.62 -10.34 6.89
N LEU A 580 -26.56 -9.40 6.81
CA LEU A 580 -27.86 -9.56 6.16
C LEU A 580 -27.85 -8.88 4.78
N PHE A 581 -27.94 -9.67 3.72
CA PHE A 581 -27.92 -9.19 2.35
C PHE A 581 -29.34 -8.81 1.87
N ASP A 582 -29.84 -7.66 2.32
CA ASP A 582 -31.22 -7.19 2.11
C ASP A 582 -31.36 -5.92 1.27
N GLN A 583 -30.26 -5.20 1.03
CA GLN A 583 -30.29 -3.92 0.34
C GLN A 583 -30.37 -4.07 -1.19
N SER A 584 -29.77 -5.12 -1.77
CA SER A 584 -29.86 -5.44 -3.21
C SER A 584 -30.57 -6.76 -3.47
N SER A 585 -31.17 -6.92 -4.66
CA SER A 585 -31.91 -8.15 -5.03
C SER A 585 -31.04 -9.38 -5.17
N SER A 586 -29.76 -9.18 -5.49
CA SER A 586 -28.73 -10.20 -5.68
C SER A 586 -27.37 -9.53 -5.61
N GLY A 587 -26.32 -10.31 -5.40
CA GLY A 587 -24.96 -9.82 -5.49
C GLY A 587 -23.90 -10.88 -5.22
N SER A 588 -22.65 -10.46 -5.37
CA SER A 588 -21.46 -11.24 -5.02
C SER A 588 -20.38 -10.31 -4.47
N LEU A 589 -19.85 -10.63 -3.29
CA LEU A 589 -18.74 -9.90 -2.68
C LEU A 589 -17.55 -10.81 -2.45
N PHE A 590 -16.35 -10.26 -2.60
CA PHE A 590 -15.14 -10.78 -1.98
C PHE A 590 -15.06 -10.24 -0.54
N ILE A 591 -14.78 -11.10 0.43
CA ILE A 591 -14.60 -10.73 1.85
C ILE A 591 -13.31 -11.38 2.38
N SER A 592 -12.40 -10.61 2.98
CA SER A 592 -11.12 -11.16 3.49
C SER A 592 -11.02 -11.22 5.02
N ASP A 593 -11.80 -10.44 5.75
CA ASP A 593 -11.77 -10.43 7.21
C ASP A 593 -13.03 -9.79 7.77
N PHE A 594 -13.43 -10.26 8.95
CA PHE A 594 -14.53 -9.71 9.75
C PHE A 594 -14.12 -9.74 11.23
N GLU A 595 -14.10 -8.57 11.87
CA GLU A 595 -13.53 -8.43 13.20
C GLU A 595 -14.17 -7.28 14.01
N LEU A 596 -14.05 -7.36 15.33
CA LEU A 596 -14.31 -6.27 16.26
C LEU A 596 -12.99 -5.59 16.60
N VAL A 597 -12.96 -4.25 16.62
CA VAL A 597 -11.73 -3.48 16.82
C VAL A 597 -11.88 -2.46 17.95
N ARG A 598 -10.86 -2.38 18.80
CA ARG A 598 -10.75 -1.46 19.94
C ARG A 598 -10.07 -0.15 19.55
#